data_AF-Q8RPF8-F1
#
_entry.id   AF-Q8RPF8-F1
#
_cell.length_a   1.000
_cell.length_b   1.000
_cell.length_c   1.000
_cell.angle_alpha   90.00
_cell.angle_beta   90.00
_cell.angle_gamma   90.00
#
_symmetry.space_group_name_H-M   'P 1'
#
loop_
_entity.id
_entity.type
_entity.pdbx_description
1 polymer ?
#
loop_
_entity_poly.entity_id
_entity_poly.type
_entity_poly.pdbx_seq_one_letter_code
_entity_poly.pdbx_strand_id
1 'polypeptide(L)'
;MDIVQEATDTPLCIDSPNPRAIQQVLLYAKRPGLINSVSLEGDKCEVIFPLIQGTSWQVIALTCDNSGIPQDVQSRVEIAQALVEKAQSYDIAQERIHIDPLVIALSADNGALLKFAEATRQIKANYPMINVTSGLSNISFGMPLRKVVNQNFLTLAMFAGMDSAILDPLNRDLLAALLATEALLGRDKHCRNFANAYRKNKIGPLKEG
;
A
#
# COMPACT_ATOMS: atom_id res chain seq x y z
N MET A 1 16.83 14.67 2.23
CA MET A 1 16.04 14.18 1.08
C MET A 1 16.87 14.18 -0.20
N ASP A 2 17.73 15.18 -0.42
CA ASP A 2 18.57 15.30 -1.62
C ASP A 2 19.46 14.08 -1.90
N ILE A 3 20.11 13.53 -0.88
CA ILE A 3 20.96 12.32 -1.00
C ILE A 3 20.22 11.18 -1.71
N VAL A 4 18.94 10.96 -1.40
CA VAL A 4 18.14 9.88 -2.00
C VAL A 4 17.72 10.27 -3.42
N GLN A 5 17.26 11.50 -3.63
CA GLN A 5 16.79 11.97 -4.93
C GLN A 5 17.91 12.13 -5.97
N GLU A 6 19.16 12.25 -5.54
CA GLU A 6 20.35 12.24 -6.41
C GLU A 6 20.76 10.84 -6.83
N ALA A 7 20.40 9.82 -6.04
CA ALA A 7 20.74 8.42 -6.31
C ALA A 7 19.68 7.70 -7.17
N THR A 8 18.47 8.23 -7.29
CA THR A 8 17.38 7.56 -8.03
C THR A 8 16.36 8.51 -8.66
N ASP A 9 15.81 8.08 -9.79
CA ASP A 9 14.67 8.73 -10.43
C ASP A 9 13.31 8.26 -9.89
N THR A 10 13.29 7.21 -9.07
CA THR A 10 12.07 6.69 -8.45
C THR A 10 11.42 7.76 -7.56
N PRO A 11 10.11 8.03 -7.70
CA PRO A 11 9.38 8.91 -6.79
C PRO A 11 9.48 8.46 -5.33
N LEU A 12 9.54 9.42 -4.42
CA LEU A 12 9.67 9.13 -2.99
C LEU A 12 8.32 8.81 -2.35
N CYS A 13 8.33 7.90 -1.37
CA CYS A 13 7.27 7.76 -0.39
C CYS A 13 7.71 8.48 0.90
N ILE A 14 7.07 9.61 1.24
CA ILE A 14 7.37 10.38 2.44
C ILE A 14 6.58 9.79 3.60
N ASP A 15 7.27 9.13 4.53
CA ASP A 15 6.66 8.41 5.64
C ASP A 15 6.88 9.13 6.97
N SER A 16 5.80 9.59 7.60
CA SER A 16 5.83 10.14 8.95
C SER A 16 4.45 10.12 9.60
N PRO A 17 4.34 9.80 10.91
CA PRO A 17 3.09 9.94 11.64
C PRO A 17 2.71 11.40 11.91
N ASN A 18 3.64 12.36 11.73
CA ASN A 18 3.41 13.77 11.99
C ASN A 18 3.11 14.52 10.67
N PRO A 19 1.88 15.00 10.45
CA PRO A 19 1.52 15.67 9.20
C PRO A 19 2.27 17.00 9.00
N ARG A 20 2.67 17.67 10.08
CA ARG A 20 3.47 18.91 10.01
C ARG A 20 4.91 18.61 9.59
N ALA A 21 5.45 17.45 9.96
CA ALA A 21 6.77 17.03 9.47
C ALA A 21 6.71 16.79 7.94
N ILE A 22 5.67 16.12 7.45
CA ILE A 22 5.42 15.93 6.01
C ILE A 22 5.35 17.29 5.30
N GLN A 23 4.56 18.23 5.82
CA GLN A 23 4.43 19.58 5.25
C GLN A 23 5.77 20.28 5.06
N GLN A 24 6.66 20.20 6.07
CA GLN A 24 7.98 20.84 5.98
C GLN A 24 8.88 20.16 4.95
N VAL A 25 8.85 18.82 4.86
CA VAL A 25 9.74 18.10 3.94
C VAL A 25 9.23 18.13 2.49
N LEU A 26 7.92 18.24 2.26
CA LEU A 26 7.32 18.20 0.92
C LEU A 26 7.92 19.26 -0.02
N LEU A 27 8.31 20.42 0.53
CA LEU A 27 8.93 21.53 -0.20
C LEU A 27 10.29 21.19 -0.83
N TYR A 28 10.99 20.18 -0.30
CA TYR A 28 12.30 19.75 -0.81
C TYR A 28 12.21 18.61 -1.82
N ALA A 29 10.99 18.12 -2.12
CA ALA A 29 10.80 17.04 -3.07
C ALA A 29 10.87 17.58 -4.50
N LYS A 30 11.79 17.05 -5.30
CA LYS A 30 12.05 17.48 -6.68
C LYS A 30 10.94 17.05 -7.65
N ARG A 31 10.15 16.04 -7.28
CA ARG A 31 9.05 15.48 -8.07
C ARG A 31 7.94 14.93 -7.18
N PRO A 32 6.68 14.92 -7.64
CA PRO A 32 5.59 14.31 -6.91
C PRO A 32 5.83 12.81 -6.65
N GLY A 33 5.45 12.36 -5.46
CA GLY A 33 5.53 10.97 -5.05
C GLY A 33 4.29 10.56 -4.25
N LEU A 34 4.50 9.78 -3.21
CA LEU A 34 3.47 9.24 -2.32
C LEU A 34 3.66 9.79 -0.90
N ILE A 35 2.58 10.14 -0.22
CA ILE A 35 2.58 10.51 1.20
C ILE A 35 2.04 9.35 2.03
N ASN A 36 2.79 8.91 3.04
CA ASN A 36 2.40 7.91 4.02
C ASN A 36 2.36 8.57 5.42
N SER A 37 1.22 8.93 5.97
CA SER A 37 -0.16 8.75 5.47
C SER A 37 -1.09 9.83 6.03
N VAL A 38 -2.36 9.77 5.61
CA VAL A 38 -3.48 10.44 6.30
C VAL A 38 -4.39 9.40 6.95
N SER A 39 -5.19 9.86 7.91
CA SER A 39 -6.32 9.11 8.48
C SER A 39 -7.36 10.10 9.01
N LEU A 40 -8.50 9.60 9.50
CA LEU A 40 -9.50 10.42 10.20
C LEU A 40 -9.13 10.71 11.66
N GLU A 41 -7.95 10.26 12.08
CA GLU A 41 -7.39 10.58 13.38
C GLU A 41 -6.77 11.99 13.37
N GLY A 42 -7.16 12.82 14.33
CA GLY A 42 -6.67 14.18 14.48
C GLY A 42 -6.97 15.08 13.27
N ASP A 43 -5.95 15.82 12.83
CA ASP A 43 -6.04 16.83 11.76
C ASP A 43 -5.22 16.47 10.51
N LYS A 44 -4.85 15.19 10.34
CA LYS A 44 -3.93 14.76 9.26
C LYS A 44 -4.48 15.10 7.88
N CYS A 45 -5.77 14.87 7.62
CA CYS A 45 -6.40 15.19 6.34
C CYS A 45 -6.40 16.71 6.09
N GLU A 46 -6.74 17.51 7.10
CA GLU A 46 -6.79 18.98 7.06
C GLU A 46 -5.43 19.60 6.80
N VAL A 47 -4.35 18.96 7.23
CA VAL A 47 -2.99 19.43 6.96
C VAL A 47 -2.51 18.97 5.58
N ILE A 48 -2.76 17.72 5.19
CA ILE A 48 -2.16 17.12 3.98
C ILE A 48 -2.96 17.39 2.71
N PHE A 49 -4.29 17.31 2.75
CA PHE A 49 -5.11 17.49 1.54
C PHE A 49 -4.96 18.86 0.88
N PRO A 50 -4.93 19.99 1.62
CA PRO A 50 -4.63 21.29 1.00
C PRO A 50 -3.24 21.34 0.35
N LEU A 51 -2.25 20.62 0.88
CA LEU A 51 -0.89 20.63 0.35
C LEU A 51 -0.77 19.89 -0.99
N ILE A 52 -1.61 18.89 -1.21
CA ILE A 52 -1.59 18.09 -2.43
C ILE A 52 -2.67 18.47 -3.44
N GLN A 53 -3.62 19.34 -3.07
CA GLN A 53 -4.61 19.88 -3.99
C GLN A 53 -3.94 20.53 -5.21
N GLY A 54 -4.44 20.25 -6.41
CA GLY A 54 -3.87 20.76 -7.67
C GLY A 54 -2.49 20.20 -8.05
N THR A 55 -1.91 19.29 -7.27
CA THR A 55 -0.63 18.63 -7.59
C THR A 55 -0.83 17.20 -8.12
N SER A 56 0.25 16.51 -8.50
CA SER A 56 0.21 15.08 -8.85
C SER A 56 0.60 14.16 -7.68
N TRP A 57 0.73 14.69 -6.46
CA TRP A 57 1.05 13.87 -5.28
C TRP A 57 -0.06 12.87 -4.99
N GLN A 58 0.33 11.68 -4.58
CA GLN A 58 -0.59 10.63 -4.14
C GLN A 58 -0.52 10.49 -2.62
N VAL A 59 -1.53 9.87 -2.03
CA VAL A 59 -1.60 9.72 -0.57
C VAL A 59 -2.10 8.33 -0.18
N ILE A 60 -1.45 7.74 0.83
CA ILE A 60 -1.96 6.57 1.54
C ILE A 60 -2.93 7.06 2.61
N ALA A 61 -4.15 6.51 2.62
CA ALA A 61 -5.17 6.83 3.61
C ALA A 61 -5.49 5.59 4.43
N LEU A 62 -5.15 5.63 5.72
CA LEU A 62 -5.32 4.51 6.64
C LEU A 62 -6.76 4.47 7.15
N THR A 63 -7.39 3.29 7.15
CA THR A 63 -8.74 3.12 7.70
C THR A 63 -8.74 3.09 9.24
N CYS A 64 -8.35 4.20 9.86
CA CYS A 64 -8.44 4.45 11.30
C CYS A 64 -8.95 5.86 11.58
N ASP A 65 -9.50 6.04 12.78
CA ASP A 65 -10.01 7.30 13.29
C ASP A 65 -9.52 7.55 14.74
N ASN A 66 -10.12 8.52 15.44
CA ASN A 66 -9.78 8.83 16.84
C ASN A 66 -10.12 7.68 17.82
N SER A 67 -10.90 6.69 17.41
CA SER A 67 -11.21 5.48 18.17
C SER A 67 -10.18 4.37 17.92
N GLY A 68 -9.25 4.56 16.98
CA GLY A 68 -8.19 3.63 16.63
C GLY A 68 -8.50 2.79 15.39
N ILE A 69 -8.00 1.55 15.36
CA ILE A 69 -8.18 0.64 14.24
C ILE A 69 -9.46 -0.17 14.46
N PRO A 70 -10.48 -0.06 13.58
CA PRO A 70 -11.71 -0.84 13.71
C PRO A 70 -11.45 -2.35 13.57
N GLN A 71 -12.25 -3.17 14.26
CA GLN A 71 -12.08 -4.64 14.23
C GLN A 71 -12.92 -5.33 13.16
N ASP A 72 -14.01 -4.72 12.73
CA ASP A 72 -14.93 -5.24 11.73
C ASP A 72 -14.68 -4.63 10.34
N VAL A 73 -15.26 -5.27 9.32
CA VAL A 73 -15.09 -4.86 7.92
C VAL A 73 -15.89 -3.61 7.61
N GLN A 74 -17.11 -3.51 8.14
CA GLN A 74 -18.06 -2.45 7.81
C GLN A 74 -17.51 -1.08 8.22
N SER A 75 -17.01 -0.97 9.45
CA SER A 75 -16.35 0.24 9.95
C SER A 75 -15.13 0.64 9.11
N ARG A 76 -14.35 -0.31 8.57
CA ARG A 76 -13.22 0.00 7.67
C ARG A 76 -13.69 0.60 6.36
N VAL A 77 -14.78 0.06 5.79
CA VAL A 77 -15.37 0.54 4.54
C VAL A 77 -15.98 1.92 4.74
N GLU A 78 -16.66 2.17 5.87
CA GLU A 78 -17.22 3.48 6.23
C GLU A 78 -16.14 4.55 6.39
N ILE A 79 -15.04 4.22 7.10
CA ILE A 79 -13.89 5.13 7.22
C ILE A 79 -13.25 5.39 5.84
N ALA A 80 -13.09 4.36 5.01
CA ALA A 80 -12.58 4.52 3.65
C ALA A 80 -13.47 5.45 2.81
N GLN A 81 -14.80 5.30 2.88
CA GLN A 81 -15.74 6.19 2.24
C GLN A 81 -15.59 7.63 2.72
N ALA A 82 -15.56 7.86 4.03
CA ALA A 82 -15.38 9.19 4.60
C ALA A 82 -14.03 9.83 4.19
N LEU A 83 -12.96 9.04 4.07
CA LEU A 83 -11.66 9.52 3.56
C LEU A 83 -11.74 9.95 2.09
N VAL A 84 -12.43 9.16 1.25
CA VAL A 84 -12.62 9.47 -0.17
C VAL A 84 -13.47 10.72 -0.35
N GLU A 85 -14.60 10.82 0.34
CA GLU A 85 -15.49 11.99 0.29
C GLU A 85 -14.76 13.26 0.75
N LYS A 86 -13.96 13.15 1.82
CA LYS A 86 -13.12 14.26 2.30
C LYS A 86 -12.08 14.65 1.26
N ALA A 87 -11.35 13.70 0.67
CA ALA A 87 -10.37 13.98 -0.38
C ALA A 87 -11.02 14.63 -1.63
N GLN A 88 -12.23 14.20 -1.99
CA GLN A 88 -13.01 14.79 -3.09
C GLN A 88 -13.34 16.27 -2.83
N SER A 89 -13.63 16.66 -1.59
CA SER A 89 -13.84 18.08 -1.23
C SER A 89 -12.62 18.99 -1.42
N TYR A 90 -11.43 18.39 -1.61
CA TYR A 90 -10.18 19.06 -1.97
C TYR A 90 -9.75 18.79 -3.42
N ASP A 91 -10.68 18.34 -4.29
CA ASP A 91 -10.42 18.01 -5.70
C ASP A 91 -9.32 16.95 -5.91
N ILE A 92 -9.15 16.03 -4.95
CA ILE A 92 -8.21 14.92 -5.07
C ILE A 92 -8.93 13.75 -5.73
N ALA A 93 -8.47 13.38 -6.92
CA ALA A 93 -9.01 12.27 -7.70
C ALA A 93 -8.80 10.91 -7.00
N GLN A 94 -9.74 9.97 -7.19
CA GLN A 94 -9.73 8.66 -6.53
C GLN A 94 -8.47 7.85 -6.86
N GLU A 95 -7.95 7.98 -8.07
CA GLU A 95 -6.74 7.29 -8.57
C GLU A 95 -5.47 7.73 -7.82
N ARG A 96 -5.51 8.86 -7.11
CA ARG A 96 -4.39 9.38 -6.31
C ARG A 96 -4.43 8.90 -4.85
N ILE A 97 -5.49 8.17 -4.47
CA ILE A 97 -5.70 7.67 -3.12
C ILE A 97 -5.36 6.18 -3.08
N HIS A 98 -4.56 5.81 -2.08
CA HIS A 98 -4.21 4.43 -1.76
C HIS A 98 -4.80 4.10 -0.39
N ILE A 99 -5.96 3.44 -0.34
CA ILE A 99 -6.53 3.02 0.93
C ILE A 99 -5.67 1.89 1.51
N ASP A 100 -5.24 2.01 2.76
CA ASP A 100 -4.72 0.89 3.54
C ASP A 100 -5.79 0.45 4.53
N PRO A 101 -6.47 -0.70 4.29
CA PRO A 101 -7.44 -1.27 5.20
C PRO A 101 -6.83 -1.75 6.52
N LEU A 102 -5.54 -1.50 6.81
CA LEU A 102 -4.81 -1.83 8.04
C LEU A 102 -4.93 -3.29 8.48
N VAL A 103 -4.00 -4.13 8.02
CA VAL A 103 -3.97 -5.53 8.44
C VAL A 103 -3.45 -5.68 9.88
N ILE A 104 -4.22 -6.35 10.73
CA ILE A 104 -3.79 -6.75 12.08
C ILE A 104 -2.96 -8.04 11.97
N ALA A 105 -2.06 -8.27 12.92
CA ALA A 105 -1.27 -9.50 12.97
C ALA A 105 -2.18 -10.74 13.05
N LEU A 106 -1.89 -11.75 12.22
CA LEU A 106 -2.62 -13.01 12.19
C LEU A 106 -2.55 -13.75 13.54
N SER A 107 -1.46 -13.56 14.29
CA SER A 107 -1.28 -14.09 15.65
C SER A 107 -2.26 -13.50 16.68
N ALA A 108 -2.80 -12.29 16.41
CA ALA A 108 -3.79 -11.64 17.25
C ALA A 108 -5.23 -11.85 16.73
N ASP A 109 -5.40 -11.98 15.42
CA ASP A 109 -6.69 -12.21 14.78
C ASP A 109 -6.55 -13.19 13.60
N ASN A 110 -7.03 -14.43 13.80
CA ASN A 110 -7.01 -15.48 12.76
C ASN A 110 -7.81 -15.09 11.51
N GLY A 111 -8.78 -14.18 11.63
CA GLY A 111 -9.58 -13.65 10.53
C GLY A 111 -8.95 -12.48 9.79
N ALA A 112 -7.74 -12.04 10.16
CA ALA A 112 -7.14 -10.80 9.65
C ALA A 112 -7.11 -10.71 8.12
N LEU A 113 -6.66 -11.76 7.42
CA LEU A 113 -6.64 -11.79 5.95
C LEU A 113 -8.06 -11.78 5.36
N LEU A 114 -8.99 -12.54 5.95
CA LEU A 114 -10.36 -12.62 5.43
C LEU A 114 -11.06 -11.26 5.52
N LYS A 115 -10.91 -10.57 6.66
CA LYS A 115 -11.43 -9.22 6.87
C LYS A 115 -10.76 -8.21 5.93
N PHE A 116 -9.43 -8.27 5.78
CA PHE A 116 -8.70 -7.43 4.84
C PHE A 116 -9.17 -7.63 3.39
N ALA A 117 -9.31 -8.88 2.95
CA ALA A 117 -9.75 -9.22 1.60
C ALA A 117 -11.19 -8.76 1.35
N GLU A 118 -12.08 -8.93 2.32
CA GLU A 118 -13.47 -8.49 2.20
C GLU A 118 -13.59 -6.96 2.16
N ALA A 119 -12.89 -6.25 3.07
CA ALA A 119 -12.83 -4.79 3.03
C ALA A 119 -12.28 -4.28 1.68
N THR A 120 -11.21 -4.91 1.19
CA THR A 120 -10.61 -4.58 -0.12
C THR A 120 -11.63 -4.71 -1.25
N ARG A 121 -12.38 -5.81 -1.32
CA ARG A 121 -13.40 -6.03 -2.35
C ARG A 121 -14.52 -5.00 -2.28
N GLN A 122 -15.03 -4.71 -1.08
CA GLN A 122 -16.10 -3.73 -0.90
C GLN A 122 -15.64 -2.31 -1.25
N ILE A 123 -14.43 -1.91 -0.82
CA ILE A 123 -13.83 -0.62 -1.17
C ILE A 123 -13.68 -0.48 -2.69
N LYS A 124 -13.14 -1.51 -3.36
CA LYS A 124 -12.99 -1.53 -4.83
C LYS A 124 -14.33 -1.54 -5.56
N ALA A 125 -15.37 -2.18 -5.01
CA ALA A 125 -16.71 -2.16 -5.58
C ALA A 125 -17.34 -0.76 -5.53
N ASN A 126 -17.14 -0.05 -4.42
CA ASN A 126 -17.65 1.31 -4.23
C ASN A 126 -16.83 2.34 -5.01
N TYR A 127 -15.51 2.12 -5.13
CA TYR A 127 -14.55 3.04 -5.76
C TYR A 127 -13.62 2.29 -6.72
N PRO A 128 -14.06 1.97 -7.95
CA PRO A 128 -13.29 1.12 -8.88
C PRO A 128 -11.91 1.67 -9.26
N MET A 129 -11.75 2.99 -9.22
CA MET A 129 -10.52 3.70 -9.58
C MET A 129 -9.55 3.87 -8.41
N ILE A 130 -9.96 3.54 -7.18
CA ILE A 130 -9.10 3.70 -6.01
C ILE A 130 -8.02 2.63 -5.98
N ASN A 131 -6.86 2.96 -5.42
CA ASN A 131 -5.85 1.97 -5.13
C ASN A 131 -6.03 1.43 -3.72
N VAL A 132 -5.70 0.16 -3.52
CA VAL A 132 -5.59 -0.47 -2.20
C VAL A 132 -4.14 -0.90 -1.99
N THR A 133 -3.60 -0.54 -0.83
CA THR A 133 -2.23 -0.83 -0.41
C THR A 133 -2.20 -1.51 0.94
N SER A 134 -1.05 -2.08 1.32
CA SER A 134 -0.82 -2.53 2.69
C SER A 134 0.66 -2.65 3.06
N GLY A 135 0.96 -2.42 4.33
CA GLY A 135 2.22 -2.81 4.97
C GLY A 135 2.32 -4.33 5.14
N LEU A 136 3.02 -5.01 4.23
CA LEU A 136 3.00 -6.47 4.12
C LEU A 136 3.53 -7.18 5.38
N SER A 137 4.45 -6.58 6.12
CA SER A 137 5.08 -7.20 7.28
C SER A 137 4.19 -7.28 8.52
N ASN A 138 3.07 -6.55 8.55
CA ASN A 138 2.22 -6.43 9.73
C ASN A 138 1.44 -7.73 10.02
N ILE A 139 0.98 -8.42 8.98
CA ILE A 139 0.22 -9.69 9.11
C ILE A 139 0.99 -10.77 9.88
N SER A 140 2.33 -10.82 9.75
CA SER A 140 3.15 -11.89 10.33
C SER A 140 3.80 -11.50 11.65
N PHE A 141 3.45 -10.37 12.25
CA PHE A 141 4.04 -9.94 13.52
C PHE A 141 3.83 -11.01 14.60
N GLY A 142 4.91 -11.35 15.33
CA GLY A 142 4.90 -12.39 16.36
C GLY A 142 4.86 -13.84 15.86
N MET A 143 4.92 -14.10 14.55
CA MET A 143 4.86 -15.47 14.00
C MET A 143 6.25 -16.03 13.64
N PRO A 144 6.46 -17.36 13.71
CA PRO A 144 7.59 -18.00 13.06
C PRO A 144 7.47 -17.94 11.53
N LEU A 145 8.58 -18.09 10.82
CA LEU A 145 8.62 -18.15 9.34
C LEU A 145 7.88 -16.99 8.64
N ARG A 146 7.98 -15.77 9.18
CA ARG A 146 7.29 -14.55 8.70
C ARG A 146 7.37 -14.34 7.19
N LYS A 147 8.51 -14.66 6.57
CA LYS A 147 8.71 -14.54 5.12
C LYS A 147 7.69 -15.35 4.31
N VAL A 148 7.41 -16.58 4.73
CA VAL A 148 6.44 -17.47 4.07
C VAL A 148 5.03 -16.93 4.24
N VAL A 149 4.69 -16.47 5.45
CA VAL A 149 3.38 -15.87 5.73
C VAL A 149 3.18 -14.61 4.87
N ASN A 150 4.17 -13.73 4.79
CA ASN A 150 4.11 -12.51 3.98
C ASN A 150 3.93 -12.78 2.48
N GLN A 151 4.61 -13.80 1.93
CA GLN A 151 4.48 -14.19 0.51
C GLN A 151 3.08 -14.70 0.17
N ASN A 152 2.52 -15.55 1.03
CA ASN A 152 1.18 -16.07 0.86
C ASN A 152 0.12 -14.98 1.05
N PHE A 153 0.31 -14.10 2.06
CA PHE A 153 -0.52 -12.93 2.25
C PHE A 153 -0.51 -12.02 1.02
N LEU A 154 0.67 -11.70 0.46
CA LEU A 154 0.80 -10.90 -0.76
C LEU A 154 -0.05 -11.49 -1.90
N THR A 155 0.11 -12.79 -2.15
CA THR A 155 -0.61 -13.49 -3.22
C THR A 155 -2.12 -13.39 -3.05
N LEU A 156 -2.62 -13.65 -1.84
CA LEU A 156 -4.05 -13.65 -1.52
C LEU A 156 -4.64 -12.23 -1.49
N ALA A 157 -3.88 -11.25 -0.99
CA ALA A 157 -4.28 -9.85 -0.96
C ALA A 157 -4.37 -9.26 -2.39
N MET A 158 -3.41 -9.57 -3.26
CA MET A 158 -3.47 -9.18 -4.68
C MET A 158 -4.67 -9.81 -5.38
N PHE A 159 -4.95 -11.09 -5.14
CA PHE A 159 -6.15 -11.75 -5.66
C PHE A 159 -7.45 -11.10 -5.15
N ALA A 160 -7.46 -10.56 -3.93
CA ALA A 160 -8.59 -9.82 -3.39
C ALA A 160 -8.76 -8.41 -3.99
N GLY A 161 -7.75 -7.88 -4.69
CA GLY A 161 -7.80 -6.57 -5.34
C GLY A 161 -6.78 -5.55 -4.84
N MET A 162 -5.77 -5.94 -4.06
CA MET A 162 -4.67 -5.05 -3.66
C MET A 162 -3.79 -4.68 -4.88
N ASP A 163 -3.46 -3.40 -5.00
CA ASP A 163 -2.72 -2.83 -6.14
C ASP A 163 -1.24 -2.57 -5.83
N SER A 164 -0.92 -2.25 -4.59
CA SER A 164 0.46 -1.98 -4.15
C SER A 164 0.73 -2.53 -2.75
N ALA A 165 2.00 -2.59 -2.36
CA ALA A 165 2.40 -3.02 -1.03
C ALA A 165 3.72 -2.38 -0.61
N ILE A 166 3.85 -2.07 0.69
CA ILE A 166 5.11 -1.67 1.31
C ILE A 166 5.83 -2.95 1.73
N LEU A 167 6.95 -3.26 1.08
CA LEU A 167 7.69 -4.51 1.24
C LEU A 167 9.19 -4.34 1.04
N ASP A 168 9.96 -5.38 1.36
CA ASP A 168 11.40 -5.45 1.08
C ASP A 168 11.64 -5.83 -0.40
N PRO A 169 12.11 -4.89 -1.25
CA PRO A 169 12.31 -5.15 -2.68
C PRO A 169 13.53 -6.02 -2.98
N LEU A 170 14.42 -6.25 -1.99
CA LEU A 170 15.61 -7.09 -2.14
C LEU A 170 15.30 -8.56 -1.87
N ASN A 171 14.12 -8.87 -1.34
CA ASN A 171 13.68 -10.22 -1.10
C ASN A 171 13.26 -10.90 -2.42
N ARG A 172 14.17 -11.71 -2.96
CA ARG A 172 14.01 -12.43 -4.24
C ARG A 172 12.79 -13.35 -4.24
N ASP A 173 12.49 -14.01 -3.12
CA ASP A 173 11.34 -14.92 -3.02
C ASP A 173 10.02 -14.13 -3.01
N LEU A 174 10.01 -12.96 -2.39
CA LEU A 174 8.85 -12.07 -2.41
C LEU A 174 8.61 -11.47 -3.79
N LEU A 175 9.69 -11.07 -4.49
CA LEU A 175 9.63 -10.66 -5.88
C LEU A 175 9.13 -11.79 -6.80
N ALA A 176 9.55 -13.04 -6.53
CA ALA A 176 9.06 -14.20 -7.26
C ALA A 176 7.56 -14.41 -7.06
N ALA A 177 7.08 -14.31 -5.81
CA ALA A 177 5.65 -14.38 -5.49
C ALA A 177 4.86 -13.28 -6.22
N LEU A 178 5.29 -12.02 -6.11
CA LEU A 178 4.67 -10.88 -6.79
C LEU A 178 4.50 -11.12 -8.29
N LEU A 179 5.59 -11.47 -8.99
CA LEU A 179 5.58 -11.66 -10.44
C LEU A 179 4.76 -12.90 -10.86
N ALA A 180 4.81 -13.98 -10.06
CA ALA A 180 3.99 -15.16 -10.30
C ALA A 180 2.50 -14.81 -10.14
N THR A 181 2.13 -14.06 -9.11
CA THR A 181 0.76 -13.61 -8.88
C THR A 181 0.27 -12.72 -10.03
N GLU A 182 1.05 -11.75 -10.48
CA GLU A 182 0.73 -10.92 -11.66
C GLU A 182 0.47 -11.77 -12.91
N ALA A 183 1.26 -12.82 -13.14
CA ALA A 183 1.03 -13.76 -14.23
C ALA A 183 -0.26 -14.58 -14.05
N LEU A 184 -0.53 -15.09 -12.84
CA LEU A 184 -1.74 -15.85 -12.52
C LEU A 184 -3.02 -15.00 -12.64
N LEU A 185 -2.94 -13.70 -12.33
CA LEU A 185 -4.04 -12.75 -12.48
C LEU A 185 -4.21 -12.26 -13.93
N GLY A 186 -3.40 -12.74 -14.88
CA GLY A 186 -3.47 -12.33 -16.29
C GLY A 186 -2.92 -10.93 -16.56
N ARG A 187 -2.20 -10.32 -15.61
CA ARG A 187 -1.61 -8.97 -15.71
C ARG A 187 -0.21 -8.99 -16.35
N ASP A 188 0.43 -10.16 -16.45
CA ASP A 188 1.68 -10.36 -17.19
C ASP A 188 1.43 -11.04 -18.54
N LYS A 189 1.33 -10.24 -19.62
CA LYS A 189 1.05 -10.74 -20.96
C LYS A 189 2.12 -11.74 -21.42
N HIS A 190 1.70 -12.99 -21.65
CA HIS A 190 2.56 -14.14 -21.99
C HIS A 190 3.62 -14.45 -20.93
N CYS A 191 3.38 -14.12 -19.67
CA CYS A 191 4.30 -14.36 -18.55
C CYS A 191 5.71 -13.77 -18.79
N ARG A 192 5.80 -12.67 -19.54
CA ARG A 192 7.08 -12.09 -20.01
C ARG A 192 7.88 -11.54 -18.85
N ASN A 193 7.25 -10.81 -17.93
CA ASN A 193 7.93 -10.22 -16.78
C ASN A 193 8.47 -11.31 -15.86
N PHE A 194 7.66 -12.32 -15.55
CA PHE A 194 8.08 -13.47 -14.75
C PHE A 194 9.25 -14.23 -15.40
N ALA A 195 9.11 -14.62 -16.67
CA ALA A 195 10.16 -15.35 -17.39
C ALA A 195 11.46 -14.53 -17.52
N ASN A 196 11.36 -13.23 -17.78
CA ASN A 196 12.53 -12.36 -17.89
C ASN A 196 13.23 -12.15 -16.55
N ALA A 197 12.50 -12.01 -15.46
CA ALA A 197 13.08 -11.92 -14.12
C ALA A 197 13.87 -13.18 -13.76
N TYR A 198 13.33 -14.37 -14.10
CA TYR A 198 14.03 -15.63 -13.90
C TYR A 198 15.29 -15.74 -14.77
N ARG A 199 15.21 -15.41 -16.07
CA ARG A 199 16.38 -15.40 -16.98
C ARG A 199 17.51 -14.49 -16.48
N LYS A 200 17.16 -13.32 -15.96
CA LYS A 200 18.08 -12.33 -15.35
C LYS A 200 18.53 -12.71 -13.93
N ASN A 201 18.18 -13.90 -13.44
CA ASN A 201 18.46 -14.41 -12.09
C ASN A 201 18.01 -13.48 -10.95
N LYS A 202 17.01 -12.61 -11.20
CA LYS A 202 16.39 -11.79 -10.15
C LYS A 202 15.57 -12.63 -9.18
N ILE A 203 15.01 -13.74 -9.67
CA ILE A 203 14.20 -14.70 -8.92
C ILE A 203 14.70 -16.13 -9.15
N GLY A 204 14.26 -17.07 -8.29
CA GLY A 204 14.68 -18.47 -8.32
C GLY A 204 16.03 -18.72 -7.63
N PRO A 205 16.57 -19.96 -7.70
CA PRO A 205 17.88 -20.29 -7.13
C PRO A 205 18.97 -19.34 -7.62
N LEU A 206 19.93 -19.01 -6.76
CA LEU A 206 21.14 -18.33 -7.22
C LEU A 206 21.85 -19.27 -8.21
N LYS A 207 22.28 -18.73 -9.35
CA LYS A 207 23.15 -19.51 -10.23
C LYS A 207 24.49 -19.65 -9.52
N GLU A 208 24.92 -20.88 -9.27
CA GLU A 208 26.31 -21.13 -8.89
C GLU A 208 27.19 -20.62 -10.04
N GLY A 209 28.18 -19.80 -9.68
CA GLY A 209 29.10 -19.15 -10.62
C GLY A 209 30.13 -20.10 -11.19
#